data_AF-A0A8T4M9A3-F1
#
_entry.id   AF-A0A8T4M9A3-F1
#
_cell.length_a   1.000
_cell.length_b   1.000
_cell.length_c   1.000
_cell.angle_alpha   90.00
_cell.angle_beta   90.00
_cell.angle_gamma   90.00
#
_symmetry.space_group_name_H-M   'P 1'
#
loop_
_entity.id
_entity.type
_entity.pdbx_description
1 polymer ?
#
loop_
_entity_poly.entity_id
_entity_poly.type
_entity_poly.pdbx_seq_one_letter_code
_entity_poly.pdbx_strand_id
1 'polypeptide(L)' 'MPACSFCKKMFKEPRGLTMFTFDGRAVNYCSSKCRKNSALNRDPRKVKWIKKDKESANVLEGSSNSHSNSNLESVNKKSD' A
#
# COMPACT_ATOMS: atom_id res chain seq x y z
N MET A 1 -0.11 13.51 1.86
CA MET A 1 -1.24 12.75 1.25
C MET A 1 -0.69 11.43 0.73
N PRO A 2 -1.34 10.27 0.96
CA PRO A 2 -0.83 8.99 0.46
C PRO A 2 -0.81 8.93 -1.07
N ALA A 3 0.18 8.24 -1.63
CA ALA A 3 0.26 7.97 -3.06
C ALA A 3 -0.89 7.06 -3.51
N CYS A 4 -1.38 7.23 -4.75
CA CYS A 4 -2.37 6.30 -5.29
C CYS A 4 -1.74 4.94 -5.56
N SER A 5 -2.36 3.88 -5.05
CA SER A 5 -1.89 2.51 -5.26
C SER A 5 -1.86 2.11 -6.74
N PHE A 6 -2.74 2.70 -7.57
CA PHE A 6 -2.86 2.40 -9.00
C PHE A 6 -1.91 3.24 -9.88
N CYS A 7 -2.06 4.58 -9.87
CA CYS A 7 -1.31 5.46 -10.76
C CYS A 7 -0.02 6.05 -10.18
N LYS A 8 0.29 5.76 -8.90
CA LYS A 8 1.49 6.21 -8.17
C LYS A 8 1.71 7.72 -8.06
N LYS A 9 0.78 8.53 -8.57
CA LYS A 9 0.79 9.99 -8.41
C LYS A 9 0.51 10.39 -6.96
N MET A 10 1.08 11.51 -6.55
CA MET A 10 0.70 12.26 -5.35
C MET A 10 -0.44 13.23 -5.70
N PHE A 11 -1.31 13.54 -4.73
CA PHE A 11 -2.43 14.49 -4.91
C PHE A 11 -2.28 15.63 -3.91
N LYS A 12 -2.41 16.86 -4.41
CA LYS A 12 -2.29 18.09 -3.62
C LYS A 12 -3.49 18.30 -2.68
N GLU A 13 -4.67 17.90 -3.14
CA GLU A 13 -5.92 18.01 -2.39
C GLU A 13 -6.37 16.64 -1.87
N PRO A 14 -7.04 16.58 -0.71
CA PRO A 14 -7.64 15.36 -0.21
C PRO A 14 -8.80 14.94 -1.12
N ARG A 15 -8.53 13.97 -1.99
CA ARG A 15 -9.49 13.48 -2.99
C ARG A 15 -9.44 11.97 -3.11
N GLY A 16 -10.56 11.40 -3.51
CA GLY A 16 -10.68 9.97 -3.82
C GLY A 16 -11.23 9.14 -2.65
N LEU A 17 -10.74 7.90 -2.53
CA LEU A 17 -11.25 6.90 -1.59
C LEU A 17 -10.11 5.98 -1.16
N THR A 18 -10.14 5.59 0.11
CA THR A 18 -9.32 4.49 0.65
C THR A 18 -10.19 3.26 0.85
N MET A 19 -9.76 2.13 0.31
CA MET A 19 -10.40 0.83 0.51
C MET A 19 -9.47 -0.07 1.32
N PHE A 20 -10.03 -0.79 2.29
CA PHE A 20 -9.29 -1.80 3.04
C PHE A 20 -9.52 -3.17 2.42
N THR A 21 -8.44 -3.90 2.21
CA THR A 21 -8.49 -5.32 1.80
C THR A 21 -8.73 -6.21 3.01
N PHE A 22 -9.16 -7.46 2.79
CA PHE A 22 -9.31 -8.44 3.86
C PHE A 22 -7.99 -8.68 4.63
N ASP A 23 -6.85 -8.53 3.95
CA ASP A 23 -5.50 -8.58 4.54
C ASP A 23 -5.16 -7.37 5.43
N GLY A 24 -6.09 -6.42 5.62
CA GLY A 24 -5.87 -5.19 6.37
C GLY A 24 -5.06 -4.11 5.63
N ARG A 25 -4.64 -4.34 4.37
CA ARG A 25 -3.89 -3.35 3.60
C ARG A 25 -4.81 -2.22 3.12
N ALA A 26 -4.34 -0.98 3.29
CA ALA A 26 -5.00 0.22 2.78
C ALA A 26 -4.65 0.48 1.30
N VAL A 27 -5.65 0.48 0.44
CA VAL A 27 -5.53 0.77 -0.99
C VAL A 27 -6.12 2.15 -1.27
N ASN A 28 -5.25 3.08 -1.65
CA ASN A 28 -5.63 4.48 -1.87
C ASN A 28 -5.86 4.75 -3.36
N TYR A 29 -7.04 5.27 -3.71
CA TYR A 29 -7.38 5.68 -5.07
C TYR A 29 -7.62 7.17 -5.13
N CYS A 30 -7.01 7.83 -6.12
CA CYS A 30 -7.18 9.27 -6.31
C CYS A 30 -8.44 9.68 -7.06
N SER A 31 -9.03 8.75 -7.80
CA SER A 31 -10.18 9.01 -8.67
C SER A 31 -10.92 7.72 -9.00
N SER A 32 -12.18 7.89 -9.40
CA SER A 32 -13.01 6.80 -9.91
C SER A 32 -12.38 6.08 -11.11
N LYS A 33 -11.60 6.79 -11.94
CA LYS A 33 -10.83 6.21 -13.05
C LYS A 33 -9.87 5.12 -12.58
N CYS A 34 -9.09 5.39 -11.53
CA CYS A 34 -8.13 4.42 -10.98
C CYS A 34 -8.85 3.23 -10.34
N ARG A 35 -9.92 3.48 -9.57
CA ARG A 35 -10.72 2.43 -8.94
C ARG A 35 -11.33 1.48 -9.97
N LYS A 36 -12.01 2.02 -10.98
CA LYS A 36 -12.64 1.23 -12.05
C LYS A 36 -11.59 0.40 -12.80
N ASN A 37 -10.43 0.98 -13.09
CA ASN A 37 -9.38 0.26 -13.81
C ASN A 37 -8.73 -0.85 -12.96
N SER A 38 -8.64 -0.65 -11.65
CA SER A 38 -8.23 -1.69 -10.70
C SER A 38 -9.27 -2.81 -10.59
N ALA A 39 -10.57 -2.47 -10.58
CA ALA A 39 -11.65 -3.46 -10.56
C ALA A 39 -11.70 -4.31 -11.84
N LEU A 40 -11.25 -3.75 -12.96
CA LEU A 40 -11.06 -4.48 -14.23
C LEU A 40 -9.76 -5.30 -14.26
N ASN A 41 -9.05 -5.45 -13.14
CA ASN A 41 -7.78 -6.18 -13.03
C ASN A 41 -6.71 -5.75 -14.06
N ARG A 42 -6.72 -4.46 -14.45
CA ARG A 42 -5.71 -3.96 -15.37
C ARG A 42 -4.39 -3.70 -14.65
N ASP A 43 -3.29 -4.15 -15.25
CA ASP A 43 -1.95 -3.84 -14.75
C ASP A 43 -1.60 -2.37 -15.03
N PRO A 44 -1.35 -1.53 -14.00
CA PRO A 44 -0.98 -0.13 -14.18
C PRO A 44 0.28 0.05 -15.04
N ARG A 45 1.21 -0.90 -15.06
CA ARG A 45 2.46 -0.83 -15.84
C ARG A 45 2.22 -0.90 -17.35
N LYS A 46 1.12 -1.53 -17.76
CA LYS A 46 0.71 -1.72 -19.17
C LYS A 46 -0.21 -0.62 -19.67
N VAL A 47 -0.71 0.23 -18.78
CA VAL A 47 -1.69 1.27 -19.10
C VAL A 47 -0.98 2.54 -19.60
N LYS A 48 -1.17 2.87 -20.88
CA LYS A 48 -0.48 3.97 -21.57
C LYS A 48 -0.62 5.36 -20.92
N TRP A 49 -1.73 5.65 -20.24
CA TRP A 49 -1.99 6.98 -19.66
C TRP A 49 -1.31 7.20 -18.30
N ILE A 50 -0.72 6.16 -17.71
CA ILE A 50 0.06 6.30 -16.48
C ILE A 50 1.48 6.69 -16.88
N LYS A 51 1.95 7.82 -16.35
CA LYS A 51 3.33 8.26 -16.55
C LYS A 51 4.22 7.27 -15.79
N LYS A 52 5.18 6.67 -16.51
CA LYS A 52 6.21 5.83 -15.91
C LYS A 52 7.28 6.77 -15.38
N ASP A 53 7.30 6.96 -14.07
CA ASP A 53 8.41 7.66 -13.43
C ASP A 53 9.62 6.71 -13.58
N LYS A 54 10.66 7.16 -14.30
CA LYS A 54 11.83 6.33 -14.64
C LYS A 54 12.72 5.99 -13.42
N GLU A 55 12.37 6.50 -12.24
CA GLU A 55 13.18 6.49 -11.01
C GLU A 55 13.16 5.14 -10.25
N SER A 56 12.12 4.32 -10.41
CA SER A 56 11.89 3.18 -9.51
C SER A 56 12.55 1.85 -9.94
N ALA A 57 13.54 1.88 -10.83
CA ALA A 57 14.23 0.67 -11.28
C ALA A 57 15.33 0.16 -10.31
N ASN A 58 15.63 0.89 -9.21
CA ASN A 58 16.74 0.57 -8.31
C ASN A 58 16.36 0.39 -6.83
N VAL A 59 15.15 -0.10 -6.51
CA VAL A 59 14.77 -0.46 -5.13
C VAL A 59 14.14 -1.85 -5.13
N LEU A 60 14.98 -2.87 -5.22
CA LEU A 60 14.66 -4.26 -4.88
C LEU A 60 15.42 -4.61 -3.61
N GLU A 61 14.93 -4.18 -2.45
CA GLU A 61 15.17 -4.85 -1.17
C GLU A 61 14.25 -4.22 -0.12
N GLY A 62 13.30 -4.99 0.40
CA GLY A 62 12.37 -4.53 1.43
C GLY A 62 10.89 -4.80 1.15
N SER A 63 10.52 -6.05 0.90
CA SER A 63 9.12 -6.49 1.04
C SER A 63 9.07 -7.90 1.60
N SER A 64 9.17 -7.99 2.93
CA SER A 64 8.69 -9.04 3.83
C SER A 64 9.30 -8.70 5.20
N ASN A 65 8.53 -8.28 6.19
CA ASN A 65 7.81 -9.23 7.03
C ASN A 65 6.57 -8.59 7.65
N SER A 66 5.42 -9.21 7.39
CA SER A 66 4.25 -9.17 8.25
C SER A 66 3.98 -10.61 8.68
N HIS A 67 4.28 -10.97 9.94
CA HIS A 67 3.74 -12.10 10.73
C HIS A 67 4.22 -11.86 12.18
N SER A 68 3.41 -11.24 13.06
CA SER A 68 2.35 -11.83 13.92
C SER A 68 2.86 -12.29 15.30
N ASN A 69 2.46 -11.52 16.32
CA ASN A 69 2.06 -11.84 17.71
C ASN A 69 2.75 -12.98 18.50
N SER A 70 3.18 -12.67 19.73
CA SER A 70 2.67 -13.34 20.96
C SER A 70 3.28 -12.74 22.24
N ASN A 71 2.37 -12.53 23.20
CA ASN A 71 2.51 -12.47 24.64
C ASN A 71 3.77 -13.15 25.22
N LEU A 72 4.49 -12.49 26.13
CA LEU A 72 5.20 -13.18 27.21
C LEU A 72 4.82 -12.55 28.54
N GLU A 73 4.16 -13.39 29.33
CA GLU A 73 3.69 -13.15 30.68
C GLU A 73 4.85 -12.81 31.63
N SER A 74 4.51 -11.93 32.58
CA SER A 74 5.07 -11.80 33.92
C SER A 74 5.86 -13.01 34.45
N VAL A 75 7.15 -12.81 34.74
CA VAL A 75 7.90 -13.59 35.73
C VAL A 75 8.20 -12.68 36.93
N ASN A 76 7.38 -12.82 37.96
CA ASN A 76 7.71 -12.44 39.32
C ASN A 76 8.45 -13.65 39.96
N LYS A 77 9.72 -13.48 40.36
CA LYS A 77 10.46 -14.32 41.35
C LYS A 77 11.81 -13.62 41.61
N LYS A 78 11.93 -12.83 42.69
CA LYS A 78 12.55 -13.20 43.98
C LYS A 78 13.96 -13.81 43.85
N SER A 79 14.99 -13.05 44.21
CA SER A 79 15.93 -13.36 45.31
C SER A 79 17.14 -12.42 45.31
N ASP A 80 17.22 -11.53 46.29
CA ASP A 80 18.43 -11.16 47.05
C ASP A 80 17.96 -10.80 48.48
#